data_AF-A0A927FWE1-F1
#
_entry.id   AF-A0A927FWE1-F1
#
_cell.length_a   1.000
_cell.length_b   1.000
_cell.length_c   1.000
_cell.angle_alpha   90.00
_cell.angle_beta   90.00
_cell.angle_gamma   90.00
#
_symmetry.space_group_name_H-M   'P 1'
#
loop_
_entity.id
_entity.type
_entity.pdbx_description
1 polymer ?
#
loop_
_entity_poly.entity_id
_entity_poly.type
_entity_poly.pdbx_seq_one_letter_code
_entity_poly.pdbx_strand_id
1 'polypeptide(L)' 'MRKNSALAERIRETAFFLWEQDGHPDGRAMEYWLKAKEMHQRQLAYDRWLADGTPPDSADLHWLAAENDLDEK' A
#
# COMPACT_ATOMS: atom_id res chain seq x y z
N MET A 1 16.76 -8.43 13.93
CA MET A 1 15.84 -7.97 12.87
C MET A 1 14.81 -9.07 12.58
N ARG A 2 13.57 -8.95 13.07
CA ARG A 2 12.49 -9.96 12.88
C ARG A 2 11.28 -9.41 12.10
N LYS A 3 11.40 -8.21 11.51
CA LYS A 3 10.26 -7.53 10.86
C LYS A 3 9.74 -8.30 9.63
N ASN A 4 10.60 -9.01 8.90
CA ASN A 4 10.19 -9.81 7.74
C ASN A 4 9.41 -11.08 8.11
N SER A 5 9.63 -11.67 9.28
CA SER A 5 8.92 -12.90 9.66
C SER A 5 7.48 -12.62 10.09
N ALA A 6 7.21 -11.54 10.83
CA ALA A 6 5.86 -11.21 11.25
C ALA A 6 4.93 -10.87 10.07
N LEU A 7 5.44 -10.16 9.06
CA LEU A 7 4.70 -9.88 7.83
C LEU A 7 4.43 -11.16 7.01
N ALA A 8 5.42 -12.04 6.91
CA ALA A 8 5.26 -13.32 6.23
C ALA A 8 4.18 -14.20 6.89
N GLU A 9 4.14 -14.25 8.22
CA GLU A 9 3.08 -14.96 8.96
C GLU A 9 1.71 -14.33 8.71
N ARG A 10 1.60 -13.00 8.74
CA ARG A 10 0.35 -12.28 8.45
C ARG A 10 -0.18 -12.54 7.03
N ILE A 11 0.71 -12.57 6.05
CA ILE A 11 0.35 -12.92 4.66
C ILE A 11 -0.15 -14.35 4.60
N ARG A 12 0.50 -15.29 5.30
CA ARG A 12 0.11 -16.70 5.33
C ARG A 12 -1.26 -16.90 5.98
N GLU A 13 -1.51 -16.27 7.12
CA GLU A 13 -2.82 -16.28 7.80
C GLU A 13 -3.91 -15.73 6.89
N THR A 14 -3.65 -14.60 6.22
CA THR A 14 -4.61 -13.97 5.30
C THR A 14 -4.88 -14.87 4.09
N ALA A 15 -3.84 -15.47 3.52
CA ALA A 15 -3.97 -16.40 2.40
C ALA A 15 -4.80 -17.63 2.78
N PHE A 16 -4.54 -18.20 3.95
CA PHE A 16 -5.28 -19.34 4.48
C PHE A 16 -6.75 -18.99 4.70
N PHE A 17 -7.03 -17.85 5.32
CA PHE A 17 -8.40 -17.38 5.54
C PHE A 17 -9.18 -17.18 4.23
N LEU A 18 -8.56 -16.57 3.22
CA LEU A 18 -9.18 -16.39 1.90
C LEU A 18 -9.41 -17.73 1.19
N TRP A 19 -8.48 -18.67 1.31
CA TRP A 19 -8.57 -20.00 0.72
C TRP A 19 -9.64 -20.87 1.41
N GLU A 20 -9.77 -20.77 2.74
CA GLU A 20 -10.80 -21.44 3.53
C GLU A 20 -12.20 -20.87 3.24
N GLN A 21 -12.34 -19.55 3.13
CA GLN A 21 -13.61 -18.90 2.75
C GLN A 21 -14.11 -19.34 1.37
N ASP A 22 -13.22 -19.59 0.42
CA ASP A 22 -13.58 -20.03 -0.93
C ASP A 22 -13.85 -21.55 -1.02
N GLY A 23 -13.83 -22.25 0.11
CA GLY A 23 -14.16 -23.68 0.20
C GLY A 23 -12.98 -24.62 -0.08
N HIS A 24 -11.74 -24.16 0.17
CA HIS A 24 -10.53 -24.94 -0.03
C HIS A 24 -10.36 -25.52 -1.45
N PRO A 25 -10.36 -24.67 -2.50
CA PRO A 25 -10.09 -25.13 -3.85
C PRO A 25 -8.65 -25.67 -3.96
N ASP A 26 -8.50 -26.95 -4.28
CA ASP A 26 -7.22 -27.59 -4.53
C ASP A 26 -6.48 -26.94 -5.70
N GLY A 27 -5.15 -26.84 -5.58
CA GLY A 27 -4.27 -26.27 -6.62
C GLY A 27 -4.26 -24.74 -6.72
N ARG A 28 -5.17 -24.03 -6.05
CA ARG A 28 -5.25 -22.54 -6.09
C ARG A 28 -4.61 -21.83 -4.91
N ALA A 29 -4.05 -22.57 -3.95
CA ALA A 29 -3.43 -22.00 -2.74
C ALA A 29 -2.36 -20.92 -3.04
N MET A 30 -1.61 -21.07 -4.14
CA MET A 30 -0.62 -20.08 -4.58
C MET A 30 -1.28 -18.74 -4.98
N GLU A 31 -2.42 -18.78 -5.67
CA GLU A 31 -3.14 -17.57 -6.08
C GLU A 31 -3.63 -16.79 -4.85
N TYR A 32 -4.15 -17.50 -3.85
CA TYR A 32 -4.55 -16.91 -2.57
C TYR A 32 -3.38 -16.30 -1.80
N TRP A 33 -2.21 -16.95 -1.83
CA TRP A 33 -1.00 -16.41 -1.23
C TRP A 33 -0.53 -15.13 -1.91
N LEU A 34 -0.53 -15.10 -3.25
CA LEU A 34 -0.18 -13.90 -4.02
C LEU A 34 -1.15 -12.74 -3.75
N LYS A 35 -2.45 -13.04 -3.70
CA LYS A 35 -3.50 -12.06 -3.38
C LYS A 35 -3.32 -11.46 -1.99
N ALA A 36 -3.09 -12.30 -0.97
CA ALA A 36 -2.80 -11.84 0.38
C ALA A 36 -1.53 -10.98 0.42
N LYS A 37 -0.46 -11.38 -0.28
CA LYS A 37 0.78 -10.61 -0.37
C LYS A 37 0.57 -9.23 -0.99
N GLU A 38 -0.25 -9.14 -2.04
CA GLU A 38 -0.58 -7.86 -2.68
C GLU A 38 -1.37 -6.94 -1.73
N MET A 39 -2.36 -7.47 -1.01
CA MET A 39 -3.13 -6.71 -0.02
C MET A 39 -2.22 -6.08 1.05
N HIS A 40 -1.30 -6.86 1.61
CA HIS A 40 -0.34 -6.37 2.61
C HIS A 40 0.65 -5.35 2.04
N GLN A 41 1.14 -5.56 0.81
CA GLN A 41 2.00 -4.57 0.14
C GLN A 41 1.28 -3.24 -0.06
N ARG A 42 0.02 -3.27 -0.49
CA ARG A 42 -0.78 -2.06 -0.68
C ARG A 42 -1.07 -1.36 0.64
N GLN A 43 -1.35 -2.09 1.71
CA GLN A 43 -1.50 -1.53 3.05
C GLN A 43 -0.22 -0.84 3.51
N LEU A 44 0.94 -1.48 3.38
CA LEU A 44 2.21 -0.86 3.76
C LEU A 44 2.54 0.38 2.93
N ALA A 45 2.22 0.36 1.62
CA ALA A 45 2.39 1.52 0.76
C ALA A 45 1.46 2.67 1.17
N TYR A 46 0.21 2.36 1.53
CA TYR A 46 -0.78 3.33 2.00
C TYR A 46 -0.42 3.89 3.39
N ASP A 47 -0.02 3.04 4.33
CA ASP A 47 0.44 3.45 5.66
C ASP A 47 1.66 4.37 5.55
N ARG A 48 2.58 4.06 4.63
CA ARG A 48 3.72 4.93 4.35
C ARG A 48 3.31 6.25 3.72
N TRP A 49 2.40 6.22 2.75
CA TRP A 49 1.84 7.43 2.16
C TRP A 49 1.12 8.32 3.19
N LEU A 50 0.39 7.71 4.13
CA LEU A 50 -0.27 8.41 5.23
C LEU A 50 0.74 8.96 6.25
N ALA A 51 1.77 8.17 6.58
CA ALA A 51 2.82 8.54 7.55
C ALA A 51 3.79 9.62 7.04
N ASP A 52 4.04 9.67 5.73
CA ASP A 52 4.80 10.76 5.09
C ASP A 52 4.01 12.08 5.12
N GLY A 53 2.76 12.05 5.63
CA GLY A 53 1.88 13.19 5.76
C GLY A 53 1.46 13.63 4.37
N THR A 54 0.31 13.13 3.90
CA THR A 54 -0.36 13.54 2.65
C THR A 54 0.03 14.97 2.33
N PRO A 55 0.94 15.27 1.37
CA PRO A 55 1.27 16.66 1.10
C PRO A 55 0.05 17.24 0.39
N PRO A 56 -0.81 18.01 1.07
CA PRO A 56 -1.98 18.61 0.44
C PRO A 56 -1.53 19.78 -0.44
N ASP A 57 -0.28 20.23 -0.27
CA ASP A 57 0.29 21.42 -0.89
C ASP A 57 0.99 21.17 -2.23
N SER A 58 1.20 19.93 -2.70
CA SER A 58 1.83 19.74 -4.03
C SER A 58 0.87 19.92 -5.21
N ALA A 59 -0.45 19.99 -4.97
CA ALA A 59 -1.40 20.40 -6.00
C ALA A 59 -1.49 21.93 -6.13
N ASP A 60 -1.38 22.65 -5.00
CA ASP A 60 -1.57 24.11 -4.92
C ASP A 60 -0.27 24.93 -5.00
N LEU A 61 0.91 24.35 -4.68
CA LEU A 61 2.21 25.03 -4.81
C LEU A 61 2.62 25.37 -6.26
N HIS A 62 1.88 24.90 -7.27
CA HIS A 62 2.14 25.22 -8.67
C HIS A 62 1.53 26.54 -9.15
N TRP A 63 0.58 27.14 -8.41
CA TRP A 63 -0.05 28.41 -8.82
C TRP A 63 0.66 29.64 -8.24
N LEU A 64 1.11 29.59 -6.98
CA LEU A 64 1.77 30.73 -6.30
C LEU A 64 3.23 30.97 -6.73
N ALA A 65 3.90 29.96 -7.30
CA ALA A 65 5.23 30.11 -7.89
C ALA A 65 5.18 30.70 -9.32
N ALA A 66 4.05 30.57 -10.03
CA ALA A 66 3.88 31.15 -11.37
C ALA A 66 3.51 32.64 -11.33
N GLU A 67 2.97 33.15 -10.21
CA GLU A 67 2.60 34.57 -10.07
C GLU A 67 3.75 35.48 -9.60
N ASN A 68 4.81 34.96 -8.97
CA ASN A 68 5.93 35.80 -8.51
C ASN A 68 6.97 36.13 -9.60
N ASP A 69 6.94 35.46 -10.74
CA ASP A 69 7.90 35.69 -11.84
C ASP A 69 7.41 36.73 -12.87
N LEU A 70 6.23 37.35 -12.66
CA LEU A 70 5.60 38.26 -13.63
C LEU A 70 5.43 39.71 -13.15
N ASP A 71 5.77 40.05 -11.90
CA ASP A 71 5.56 41.40 -11.35
C ASP A 71 6.84 42.02 -10.75
N GLU A 72 7.98 41.82 -11.42
CA GLU A 72 9.15 42.70 -11.26
C GLU A 72 9.21 43.65 -12.46
N LYS A 73 8.52 44.79 -12.35
CA LYS A 73 8.65 45.95 -13.26
C LYS A 73 8.96 47.23 -12.51
#